data_AF-A0A7Y2L382-F1
#
_entry.id   AF-A0A7Y2L382-F1
#
_cell.length_a   1.000
_cell.length_b   1.000
_cell.length_c   1.000
_cell.angle_alpha   90.00
_cell.angle_beta   90.00
_cell.angle_gamma   90.00
#
_symmetry.space_group_name_H-M   'P 1'
#
loop_
_entity.id
_entity.type
_entity.pdbx_description
1 polymer ?
#
loop_
_entity_poly.entity_id
_entity_poly.type
_entity_poly.pdbx_seq_one_letter_code
_entity_poly.pdbx_strand_id
1 'polypeptide(L)'
;MDSINSRIAEELGVRPQQVEAAVALLDEGSTVPFISRYRKEVTGSLDDTQLRHLEERLRYLRELDERRISILASIEEQGKLTPE
;
A
#
# COMPACT_ATOMS: atom_id res chain seq x y z
N MET A 1 0.15 -3.45 14.52
CA MET A 1 0.50 -2.44 13.50
C MET A 1 -0.29 -2.81 12.28
N ASP A 2 -1.23 -1.96 11.87
CA ASP A 2 -2.08 -2.29 10.74
C ASP A 2 -1.23 -2.35 9.47
N SER A 3 -1.51 -3.35 8.63
CA SER A 3 -0.82 -3.51 7.36
C SER A 3 -1.01 -2.27 6.47
N ILE A 4 -0.10 -2.01 5.54
CA ILE A 4 -0.26 -0.95 4.53
C ILE A 4 -1.64 -1.04 3.87
N ASN A 5 -2.09 -2.26 3.53
CA ASN A 5 -3.38 -2.51 2.90
C ASN A 5 -4.55 -2.10 3.79
N SER A 6 -4.50 -2.43 5.09
CA SER A 6 -5.52 -2.05 6.07
C SER A 6 -5.65 -0.53 6.18
N ARG A 7 -4.52 0.17 6.27
CA ARG A 7 -4.50 1.64 6.37
C ARG A 7 -5.08 2.31 5.13
N ILE A 8 -4.70 1.85 3.94
CA ILE A 8 -5.25 2.38 2.68
C ILE A 8 -6.76 2.08 2.57
N ALA A 9 -7.19 0.91 3.05
CA ALA A 9 -8.60 0.53 3.03
C ALA A 9 -9.45 1.47 3.90
N GLU A 10 -8.95 1.83 5.09
CA GLU A 10 -9.56 2.83 5.97
C GLU A 10 -9.60 4.23 5.31
N GLU A 11 -8.49 4.68 4.73
CA GLU A 11 -8.40 5.98 4.04
C GLU A 11 -9.38 6.08 2.86
N LEU A 12 -9.65 4.97 2.17
CA LEU A 12 -10.55 4.89 1.02
C LEU A 12 -12.00 4.51 1.38
N GLY A 13 -12.27 4.07 2.61
CA GLY A 13 -13.58 3.54 3.01
C GLY A 13 -13.97 2.27 2.26
N VAL A 14 -13.01 1.40 1.94
CA VAL A 14 -13.22 0.14 1.21
C VAL A 14 -12.75 -1.07 2.01
N ARG A 15 -12.98 -2.28 1.51
CA ARG A 15 -12.52 -3.50 2.19
C ARG A 15 -11.03 -3.75 1.94
N PRO A 16 -10.25 -4.24 2.93
CA PRO A 16 -8.83 -4.57 2.75
C PRO A 16 -8.54 -5.51 1.57
N GLN A 17 -9.44 -6.46 1.29
CA GLN A 17 -9.28 -7.40 0.17
C GLN A 17 -9.34 -6.69 -1.21
N GLN A 18 -10.07 -5.57 -1.31
CA GLN A 18 -10.11 -4.78 -2.54
C GLN A 18 -8.77 -4.07 -2.78
N VAL A 19 -8.17 -3.57 -1.70
CA VAL A 19 -6.84 -2.96 -1.73
C VAL A 19 -5.79 -4.01 -2.08
N GLU A 20 -5.82 -5.16 -1.41
CA GLU A 20 -4.89 -6.28 -1.66
C GLU A 20 -4.91 -6.72 -3.14
N ALA A 21 -6.11 -6.89 -3.71
CA ALA A 21 -6.26 -7.25 -5.12
C ALA A 21 -5.73 -6.16 -6.07
N ALA A 22 -5.97 -4.89 -5.78
CA ALA A 22 -5.46 -3.78 -6.59
C ALA A 22 -3.94 -3.64 -6.48
N VAL A 23 -3.38 -3.81 -5.28
CA VAL A 23 -1.93 -3.79 -5.03
C VAL A 23 -1.23 -4.90 -5.82
N ALA A 24 -1.77 -6.13 -5.79
CA ALA A 24 -1.21 -7.24 -6.56
C ALA A 24 -1.15 -6.94 -8.06
N LEU A 25 -2.22 -6.37 -8.62
CA LEU A 25 -2.25 -5.99 -10.04
C LEU A 25 -1.24 -4.88 -10.38
N LEU A 26 -1.08 -3.88 -9.50
CA LEU A 26 -0.09 -2.81 -9.68
C LEU A 26 1.34 -3.36 -9.60
N ASP A 27 1.61 -4.27 -8.66
CA ASP A 27 2.91 -4.92 -8.51
C ASP A 27 3.26 -5.82 -9.71
N GLU A 28 2.25 -6.42 -10.35
CA GLU A 28 2.38 -7.13 -11.64
C GLU A 28 2.58 -6.17 -12.84
N GLY A 29 2.57 -4.85 -12.62
CA GLY A 29 2.77 -3.84 -13.66
C GLY A 29 1.51 -3.41 -14.40
N SER A 30 0.32 -3.79 -13.93
CA SER A 30 -0.93 -3.24 -14.46
C SER A 30 -1.03 -1.75 -14.18
N THR A 31 -1.61 -0.98 -15.09
CA THR A 31 -1.81 0.46 -14.91
C THR A 31 -3.19 0.77 -14.33
N VAL A 32 -3.34 1.90 -13.64
CA VAL A 32 -4.65 2.34 -13.09
C VAL A 32 -5.76 2.35 -14.17
N PRO A 33 -5.58 2.93 -15.38
CA PRO A 33 -6.61 2.88 -16.42
C PRO A 33 -6.96 1.46 -16.90
N PHE A 34 -5.98 0.55 -16.88
CA PHE A 34 -6.23 -0.85 -17.23
C PHE A 34 -7.05 -1.54 -16.14
N ILE A 35 -6.70 -1.36 -14.87
CA ILE A 35 -7.40 -1.97 -13.74
C ILE A 35 -8.84 -1.45 -13.66
N SER A 36 -9.02 -0.12 -13.72
CA SER A 36 -10.33 0.53 -13.61
C SER A 36 -11.29 0.12 -14.73
N ARG A 37 -10.77 -0.30 -15.90
CA ARG A 37 -11.57 -0.71 -17.05
C ARG A 37 -11.76 -2.22 -17.17
N TYR A 38 -10.73 -3.02 -16.91
CA TYR A 38 -10.68 -4.44 -17.26
C TYR A 38 -10.50 -5.40 -16.06
N ARG A 39 -10.38 -4.89 -14.83
CA ARG A 39 -10.21 -5.69 -13.61
C ARG A 39 -11.20 -5.32 -12.50
N LYS A 40 -12.35 -4.75 -12.87
CA LYS A 40 -13.39 -4.32 -11.93
C LYS A 40 -13.83 -5.43 -10.97
N GLU A 41 -14.09 -6.63 -11.48
CA GLU A 41 -14.56 -7.72 -10.61
C GLU A 41 -13.51 -8.15 -9.58
N VAL A 42 -12.24 -8.15 -9.98
CA VAL A 42 -11.10 -8.52 -9.13
C VAL A 42 -10.92 -7.53 -7.98
N THR A 43 -11.08 -6.23 -8.24
CA THR A 43 -10.92 -5.18 -7.22
C THR A 43 -12.21 -4.83 -6.47
N GLY A 44 -13.34 -5.48 -6.79
CA GLY A 44 -14.65 -5.10 -6.24
C GLY A 44 -15.14 -3.74 -6.74
N SER A 45 -14.83 -3.40 -7.99
CA SER A 45 -15.23 -2.20 -8.73
C SER A 45 -14.65 -0.89 -8.18
N LEU A 46 -13.37 -0.89 -7.75
CA LEU A 46 -12.67 0.36 -7.48
C LEU A 46 -12.62 1.23 -8.74
N ASP A 47 -12.98 2.51 -8.60
CA ASP A 47 -12.94 3.46 -9.70
C ASP A 47 -11.55 4.08 -9.92
N ASP A 48 -11.40 4.87 -10.99
CA ASP A 48 -10.11 5.50 -11.36
C ASP A 48 -9.59 6.42 -10.24
N THR A 49 -10.47 7.14 -9.56
CA THR A 49 -10.10 8.05 -8.47
C THR A 49 -9.58 7.27 -7.27
N GLN A 50 -10.28 6.21 -6.88
CA GLN A 50 -9.88 5.33 -5.79
C GLN A 50 -8.55 4.64 -6.10
N LEU A 51 -8.35 4.17 -7.33
CA LEU A 51 -7.13 3.49 -7.75
C LEU A 51 -5.92 4.43 -7.82
N ARG A 52 -6.09 5.68 -8.26
CA ARG A 52 -5.01 6.69 -8.20
C ARG A 52 -4.62 7.02 -6.77
N HIS A 53 -5.62 7.25 -5.91
CA HIS A 53 -5.36 7.50 -4.50
C HIS A 53 -4.65 6.30 -3.85
N LEU A 54 -5.10 5.07 -4.13
CA LEU A 54 -4.44 3.85 -3.69
C LEU A 54 -2.96 3.81 -4.14
N GLU A 55 -2.67 4.08 -5.41
CA GLU A 55 -1.32 4.05 -5.97
C GLU A 55 -0.38 5.06 -5.28
N GLU A 56 -0.86 6.29 -5.07
CA GLU A 56 -0.10 7.34 -4.37
C GLU A 56 0.17 6.96 -2.91
N ARG A 57 -0.86 6.48 -2.20
CA ARG A 57 -0.74 6.09 -0.78
C ARG A 57 0.14 4.85 -0.60
N LEU A 58 0.02 3.87 -1.48
CA LEU A 58 0.86 2.67 -1.48
C LEU A 58 2.33 3.03 -1.59
N ARG A 59 2.68 3.92 -2.53
CA ARG A 59 4.04 4.40 -2.73
C ARG A 59 4.58 5.08 -1.48
N TYR A 60 3.84 6.06 -0.96
CA TYR A 60 4.24 6.80 0.24
C TYR A 60 4.44 5.87 1.45
N LEU A 61 3.53 4.93 1.68
CA LEU A 61 3.61 4.03 2.83
C LEU A 61 4.77 3.04 2.71
N ARG A 62 5.09 2.55 1.50
CA ARG A 62 6.26 1.71 1.25
C ARG A 62 7.57 2.47 1.50
N GLU A 63 7.68 3.70 1.00
CA GLU A 63 8.85 4.57 1.26
C GLU A 63 9.02 4.86 2.75
N LEU A 64 7.91 5.12 3.47
CA LEU A 64 7.93 5.35 4.91
C LEU A 64 8.39 4.12 5.69
N ASP A 65 7.91 2.93 5.31
CA ASP A 65 8.28 1.67 5.95
C ASP A 65 9.73 1.30 5.65
N GLU A 66 10.21 1.49 4.41
CA GLU A 66 11.62 1.32 4.05
C GLU A 66 12.52 2.25 4.86
N ARG A 67 12.13 3.53 4.99
CA ARG A 67 12.86 4.49 5.81
C ARG A 67 12.88 4.09 7.28
N ARG A 68 11.75 3.58 7.82
CA ARG A 68 11.68 3.07 9.19
C ARG A 68 12.66 1.93 9.40
N ILE A 69 12.69 0.95 8.49
CA ILE A 69 13.61 -0.20 8.56
C ILE A 69 15.06 0.28 8.56
N SER A 70 15.42 1.20 7.65
CA SER A 70 16.77 1.77 7.57
C SER A 70 17.18 2.49 8.87
N ILE A 71 16.27 3.25 9.48
CA ILE A 71 16.52 3.93 10.75
C ILE A 71 16.74 2.92 11.88
N LEU A 72 15.87 1.91 12.01
CA LEU A 72 15.99 0.88 13.03
C LEU A 72 17.31 0.12 12.90
N ALA A 73 17.67 -0.30 11.69
CA ALA A 73 18.94 -0.98 11.43
C ALA A 73 20.15 -0.11 11.80
N SER A 74 20.12 1.19 11.48
CA SER A 74 21.20 2.12 11.84
C SER A 74 21.33 2.32 13.36
N ILE A 75 20.21 2.31 14.10
CA ILE A 75 20.21 2.42 15.56
C ILE A 75 20.71 1.12 16.20
N GLU A 76 20.32 -0.04 15.65
CA GLU A 76 20.76 -1.35 16.08
C GLU A 76 22.26 -1.56 15.85
N GLU A 77 22.79 -1.12 14.69
CA GLU A 77 24.23 -1.17 14.37
C GLU A 77 25.07 -0.37 15.38
N GLN A 78 24.51 0.70 15.94
CA GLN A 78 25.14 1.49 17.01
C GLN A 78 24.99 0.85 18.40
N GLY A 79 24.27 -0.26 18.52
CA GLY A 79 23.91 -0.88 19.80
C GLY A 79 23.02 0.01 20.67
N LYS A 80 22.24 0.90 20.04
CA LYS A 80 21.39 1.89 20.72
C LYS A 80 19.91 1.58 20.63
N LEU A 81 19.53 0.46 20.01
CA LEU A 81 18.14 0.10 19.86
C LEU A 81 17.60 -0.41 21.20
N THR A 82 16.73 0.39 21.81
CA THR A 82 16.02 0.07 23.04
C THR A 82 14.65 -0.56 22.73
N PRO A 83 14.05 -1.30 23.68
CA PRO A 83 12.67 -1.78 23.55
C PRO A 83 11.63 -0.66 23.49
N GLU A 84 11.92 0.49 24.12
CA GLU A 84 11.15 1.73 24.04
C GLU A 84 11.45 2.52 22.77
#